data_AF-H3ZAE9-F1
#
_entry.id   AF-H3ZAE9-F1
#
_cell.length_a   1.000
_cell.length_b   1.000
_cell.length_c   1.000
_cell.angle_alpha   90.00
_cell.angle_beta   90.00
_cell.angle_gamma   90.00
#
_symmetry.space_group_name_H-M   'P 1'
#
loop_
_entity.id
_entity.type
_entity.pdbx_description
1 polymer ?
#
loop_
_entity_poly.entity_id
_entity_poly.type
_entity_poly.pdbx_seq_one_letter_code
_entity_poly.pdbx_strand_id
1 'polypeptide(L)'
;MNMKTKYLCTLMLLGTSYSASAALVDLTGAGYVTYGDFNSYSLPIASLQNGCYPFNNSCPLYIPGSVGQISDKIVIASGVPGAGINTSLSGVERAYETPNSSSQNFFSTAINPDPNGAGEFFGDKANTWDITLLALRNYLAGESMALFFNNNNNNGGNLQSLAAWAQFEVTDNNGNRLGIFDFTNNGGAYDLISQGGGGQFLGDPTAYTSTGAGPLIGNNSSTDYVLAGGPICLDTTSAAVPIPVPCDSPLKDFGPVNHNLGSNAAAYAVVAPELNALLKNLFTLDDALLANYTMHVDLRLGCDPQFGAVNDEICTGATSGFGKNLNNGYEQLFIGTARFSDDRPPVDVPVPAVLFLFGTGLLIMRRFSTK
;
A
#
# COMPACT_ATOMS: atom_id res chain seq x y z
N MET A 1 49.98 -17.22 -53.80
CA MET A 1 48.93 -18.26 -53.78
C MET A 1 48.53 -18.48 -52.33
N ASN A 2 47.22 -18.36 -52.05
CA ASN A 2 46.47 -18.70 -50.82
C ASN A 2 46.27 -17.66 -49.70
N MET A 3 45.10 -17.01 -49.81
CA MET A 3 44.16 -16.58 -48.75
C MET A 3 44.19 -17.42 -47.47
N LYS A 4 43.95 -16.79 -46.29
CA LYS A 4 42.85 -17.05 -45.31
C LYS A 4 42.70 -15.81 -44.40
N THR A 5 41.68 -14.98 -44.55
CA THR A 5 40.33 -15.00 -43.92
C THR A 5 40.32 -14.80 -42.39
N LYS A 6 39.65 -13.71 -42.00
CA LYS A 6 39.32 -13.15 -40.68
C LYS A 6 38.64 -14.15 -39.73
N TYR A 7 38.75 -13.93 -38.40
CA TYR A 7 37.59 -13.96 -37.50
C TYR A 7 37.72 -12.88 -36.41
N LEU A 8 36.76 -11.98 -36.43
CA LEU A 8 36.45 -10.96 -35.44
C LEU A 8 35.65 -11.67 -34.33
N CYS A 9 36.16 -11.70 -33.10
CA CYS A 9 35.42 -12.22 -31.96
C CYS A 9 34.42 -11.15 -31.50
N THR A 10 33.20 -11.21 -32.01
CA THR A 10 32.06 -10.45 -31.49
C THR A 10 31.70 -11.03 -30.11
N LEU A 11 31.94 -10.25 -29.06
CA LEU A 11 31.45 -10.54 -27.72
C LEU A 11 29.93 -10.35 -27.75
N MET A 12 29.15 -11.44 -27.84
CA MET A 12 27.71 -11.38 -27.58
C MET A 12 27.54 -11.10 -26.08
N LEU A 13 27.02 -9.92 -25.74
CA LEU A 13 26.39 -9.72 -24.45
C LEU A 13 25.24 -10.73 -24.34
N LEU A 14 25.40 -11.71 -23.47
CA LEU A 14 24.30 -12.51 -22.97
C LEU A 14 23.37 -11.57 -22.22
N GLY A 15 22.27 -11.18 -22.88
CA GLY A 15 21.13 -10.58 -22.20
C GLY A 15 20.64 -11.58 -21.15
N THR A 16 20.76 -11.21 -19.88
CA THR A 16 20.13 -11.94 -18.79
C THR A 16 18.63 -11.87 -18.99
N SER A 17 18.06 -12.96 -19.50
CA SER A 17 16.62 -13.16 -19.53
C SER A 17 16.17 -13.27 -18.08
N TYR A 18 15.58 -12.21 -17.53
CA TYR A 18 14.85 -12.31 -16.28
C TYR A 18 13.73 -13.34 -16.50
N SER A 19 13.84 -14.48 -15.81
CA SER A 19 12.79 -15.49 -15.78
C SER A 19 11.54 -14.85 -15.17
N ALA A 20 10.35 -15.24 -15.63
CA ALA A 20 9.09 -14.82 -15.05
C ALA A 20 9.14 -15.00 -13.52
N SER A 21 9.20 -13.89 -12.78
CA SER A 21 9.22 -13.91 -11.32
C SER A 21 7.81 -14.17 -10.84
N ALA A 22 7.61 -15.16 -9.97
CA ALA A 22 6.35 -15.29 -9.25
C ALA A 22 6.15 -14.05 -8.36
N ALA A 23 4.89 -13.69 -8.13
CA ALA A 23 4.55 -12.65 -7.16
C ALA A 23 5.13 -12.97 -5.78
N LEU A 24 5.60 -11.92 -5.09
CA LEU A 24 6.20 -12.02 -3.77
C LEU A 24 5.17 -12.40 -2.70
N VAL A 25 3.89 -12.09 -2.91
CA VAL A 25 2.78 -12.51 -2.03
C VAL A 25 1.53 -12.86 -2.84
N ASP A 26 0.75 -13.84 -2.35
CA ASP A 26 -0.59 -14.13 -2.86
C ASP A 26 -1.63 -13.74 -1.80
N LEU A 27 -2.41 -12.72 -2.10
CA LEU A 27 -3.46 -12.14 -1.27
C LEU A 27 -4.87 -12.58 -1.74
N THR A 28 -4.94 -13.54 -2.66
CA THR A 28 -6.21 -14.11 -3.12
C THR A 28 -7.01 -14.63 -1.92
N GLY A 29 -8.28 -14.19 -1.82
CA GLY A 29 -9.15 -14.55 -0.70
C GLY A 29 -8.86 -13.82 0.62
N ALA A 30 -7.77 -13.06 0.76
CA ALA A 30 -7.44 -12.35 1.99
C ALA A 30 -8.43 -11.20 2.31
N GLY A 31 -8.63 -10.93 3.60
CA GLY A 31 -9.41 -9.78 4.06
C GLY A 31 -8.59 -8.49 3.96
N TYR A 32 -9.24 -7.38 3.63
CA TYR A 32 -8.61 -6.07 3.52
C TYR A 32 -9.56 -4.96 3.99
N VAL A 33 -8.99 -3.78 4.23
CA VAL A 33 -9.73 -2.54 4.44
C VAL A 33 -9.39 -1.57 3.31
N THR A 34 -10.41 -1.00 2.70
CA THR A 34 -10.25 0.00 1.62
C THR A 34 -10.11 1.39 2.23
N TYR A 35 -9.07 2.11 1.84
CA TYR A 35 -8.73 3.48 2.23
C TYR A 35 -8.48 4.30 0.96
N GLY A 36 -9.43 5.13 0.56
CA GLY A 36 -9.39 5.83 -0.73
C GLY A 36 -9.30 4.84 -1.89
N ASP A 37 -8.32 5.03 -2.77
CA ASP A 37 -8.08 4.20 -3.97
C ASP A 37 -7.35 2.87 -3.67
N PHE A 38 -7.09 2.56 -2.40
CA PHE A 38 -6.20 1.47 -1.98
C PHE A 38 -6.87 0.47 -1.06
N ASN A 39 -6.49 -0.80 -1.20
CA ASN A 39 -6.81 -1.89 -0.29
C ASN A 39 -5.60 -2.23 0.58
N SER A 40 -5.75 -2.12 1.89
CA SER A 40 -4.75 -2.49 2.89
C SER A 40 -5.02 -3.86 3.47
N TYR A 41 -4.06 -4.77 3.29
CA TYR A 41 -4.06 -6.13 3.81
C TYR A 41 -3.13 -6.19 5.01
N SER A 42 -3.66 -6.60 6.16
CA SER A 42 -2.82 -6.97 7.29
C SER A 42 -2.21 -8.35 7.05
N LEU A 43 -0.89 -8.41 6.86
CA LEU A 43 -0.16 -9.67 6.68
C LEU A 43 -0.25 -10.62 7.88
N PRO A 44 -0.18 -10.16 9.16
CA PRO A 44 -0.39 -11.06 10.29
C PRO A 44 -1.83 -11.58 10.36
N ILE A 45 -2.85 -10.76 10.07
CA ILE A 45 -4.26 -11.21 10.09
C ILE A 45 -4.54 -12.17 8.92
N ALA A 46 -4.08 -11.85 7.72
CA ALA A 46 -4.22 -12.73 6.55
C ALA A 46 -3.51 -14.07 6.78
N SER A 47 -2.38 -14.09 7.50
CA SER A 47 -1.69 -15.34 7.85
C SER A 47 -2.50 -16.23 8.80
N LEU A 48 -3.36 -15.67 9.64
CA LEU A 48 -4.28 -16.44 10.48
C LEU A 48 -5.24 -17.28 9.65
N GLN A 49 -5.71 -16.76 8.51
CA GLN A 49 -6.60 -17.48 7.58
C GLN A 49 -5.96 -18.78 7.07
N ASN A 50 -4.64 -18.76 6.94
CA ASN A 50 -3.83 -19.91 6.51
C ASN A 50 -3.34 -20.76 7.70
N GLY A 51 -3.88 -20.54 8.90
CA GLY A 51 -3.49 -21.26 10.11
C GLY A 51 -2.09 -20.93 10.63
N CYS A 52 -1.48 -19.83 10.17
CA CYS A 52 -0.13 -19.45 10.60
C CYS A 52 -0.15 -18.42 11.74
N TYR A 53 0.03 -18.92 12.96
CA TYR A 53 0.18 -18.11 14.18
C TYR A 53 1.15 -18.79 15.17
N PRO A 54 2.03 -18.04 15.86
CA PRO A 54 2.28 -16.60 15.74
C PRO A 54 2.91 -16.21 14.39
N PHE A 55 2.68 -14.99 13.91
CA PHE A 55 3.23 -14.50 12.64
C PHE A 55 4.76 -14.43 12.71
N ASN A 56 5.44 -15.20 11.86
CA ASN A 56 6.91 -15.31 11.82
C ASN A 56 7.39 -15.71 10.42
N ASN A 57 8.71 -15.85 10.24
CA ASN A 57 9.34 -16.14 8.94
C ASN A 57 8.99 -17.48 8.29
N SER A 58 8.26 -18.36 8.99
CA SER A 58 7.69 -19.59 8.42
C SER A 58 6.29 -19.39 7.84
N CYS A 59 5.67 -18.22 8.05
CA CYS A 59 4.35 -17.92 7.50
C CYS A 59 4.41 -17.61 6.01
N PRO A 60 3.45 -18.12 5.19
CA PRO A 60 3.43 -17.89 3.74
C PRO A 60 3.37 -16.42 3.32
N LEU A 61 2.78 -15.55 4.15
CA LEU A 61 2.65 -14.12 3.87
C LEU A 61 3.69 -13.28 4.63
N TYR A 62 4.73 -13.92 5.18
CA TYR A 62 5.81 -13.21 5.84
C TYR A 62 6.72 -12.55 4.82
N ILE A 63 6.72 -11.21 4.82
CA ILE A 63 7.59 -10.42 3.97
C ILE A 63 8.68 -9.79 4.84
N PRO A 64 9.97 -10.14 4.65
CA PRO A 64 11.06 -9.53 5.39
C PRO A 64 11.12 -8.02 5.15
N GLY A 65 11.35 -7.25 6.21
CA GLY A 65 11.38 -5.78 6.17
C GLY A 65 12.78 -5.17 6.30
N SER A 66 13.72 -5.88 6.94
CA SER A 66 14.99 -5.24 7.32
C SER A 66 15.82 -4.81 6.10
N VAL A 67 16.61 -3.75 6.24
CA VAL A 67 17.40 -3.14 5.13
C VAL A 67 18.21 -4.16 4.33
N GLY A 68 18.90 -5.08 5.00
CA GLY A 68 19.68 -6.11 4.29
C GLY A 68 18.80 -7.02 3.42
N GLN A 69 17.56 -7.25 3.82
CA GLN A 69 16.59 -8.12 3.14
C GLN A 69 15.76 -7.40 2.08
N ILE A 70 15.67 -6.07 2.12
CA ILE A 70 14.96 -5.26 1.11
C ILE A 70 15.91 -4.58 0.11
N SER A 71 17.22 -4.87 0.19
CA SER A 71 18.24 -4.25 -0.66
C SER A 71 18.13 -4.60 -2.15
N ASP A 72 17.44 -5.69 -2.47
CA ASP A 72 17.10 -6.11 -3.84
C ASP A 72 15.71 -5.61 -4.30
N LYS A 73 15.02 -4.85 -3.45
CA LYS A 73 13.71 -4.26 -3.73
C LYS A 73 13.85 -2.80 -4.12
N ILE A 74 12.81 -2.26 -4.76
CA ILE A 74 12.67 -0.83 -4.96
C ILE A 74 12.12 -0.23 -3.68
N VAL A 75 12.91 0.62 -3.01
CA VAL A 75 12.54 1.22 -1.72
C VAL A 75 12.22 2.70 -1.90
N ILE A 76 11.05 3.12 -1.43
CA ILE A 76 10.57 4.51 -1.50
C ILE A 76 11.15 5.31 -0.32
N ALA A 77 11.07 4.75 0.87
CA ALA A 77 11.51 5.40 2.09
C ALA A 77 12.08 4.36 3.08
N SER A 78 13.13 4.73 3.82
CA SER A 78 13.82 3.83 4.76
C SER A 78 14.39 4.59 5.95
N GLY A 79 14.14 4.08 7.16
CA GLY A 79 14.68 4.64 8.40
C GLY A 79 16.16 4.33 8.69
N VAL A 80 16.91 3.84 7.71
CA VAL A 80 18.35 3.60 7.85
C VAL A 80 19.12 4.57 6.97
N PRO A 81 19.84 5.55 7.57
CA PRO A 81 20.60 6.54 6.82
C PRO A 81 21.69 5.92 5.98
N GLY A 82 21.95 6.51 4.82
CA GLY A 82 23.08 6.15 3.98
C GLY A 82 23.08 4.70 3.49
N ALA A 83 21.94 4.00 3.56
CA ALA A 83 21.85 2.58 3.18
C ALA A 83 22.16 2.29 1.70
N GLY A 84 22.33 3.34 0.88
CA GLY A 84 22.70 3.18 -0.53
C GLY A 84 21.66 2.39 -1.33
N ILE A 85 20.39 2.42 -0.90
CA ILE A 85 19.32 1.66 -1.54
C ILE A 85 18.91 2.36 -2.85
N ASN A 86 18.58 1.55 -3.86
CA ASN A 86 18.33 1.94 -5.26
C ASN A 86 19.52 2.59 -6.00
N THR A 87 20.70 2.72 -5.38
CA THR A 87 21.85 3.47 -5.97
C THR A 87 22.38 2.93 -7.30
N SER A 88 22.00 1.71 -7.68
CA SER A 88 22.38 1.07 -8.95
C SER A 88 21.25 0.96 -9.96
N LEU A 89 20.07 1.54 -9.70
CA LEU A 89 18.88 1.40 -10.55
C LEU A 89 18.68 2.66 -11.38
N SER A 90 18.74 2.53 -12.71
CA SER A 90 18.46 3.66 -13.61
C SER A 90 16.96 3.93 -13.68
N GLY A 91 16.58 5.21 -13.62
CA GLY A 91 15.18 5.64 -13.69
C GLY A 91 14.36 5.30 -12.44
N VAL A 92 15.03 5.15 -11.30
CA VAL A 92 14.45 4.95 -9.98
C VAL A 92 15.15 5.91 -9.02
N GLU A 93 14.38 6.69 -8.28
CA GLU A 93 14.93 7.58 -7.27
C GLU A 93 15.51 6.81 -6.08
N ARG A 94 16.52 7.38 -5.44
CA ARG A 94 17.02 6.87 -4.17
C ARG A 94 15.93 6.94 -3.11
N ALA A 95 15.95 5.99 -2.19
CA ALA A 95 14.99 5.99 -1.09
C ALA A 95 15.16 7.25 -0.23
N TYR A 96 14.05 7.89 0.14
CA TYR A 96 14.05 8.92 1.18
C TYR A 96 14.50 8.33 2.52
N GLU A 97 15.27 9.11 3.27
CA GLU A 97 15.59 8.76 4.65
C GLU A 97 14.40 9.16 5.52
N THR A 98 13.61 8.17 5.97
CA THR A 98 12.64 8.46 7.04
C THR A 98 13.44 8.75 8.31
N PRO A 99 12.90 9.58 9.22
CA PRO A 99 13.61 9.92 10.43
C PRO A 99 13.97 8.67 11.20
N ASN A 100 15.17 8.57 11.78
CA ASN A 100 15.69 7.39 12.47
C ASN A 100 15.90 7.60 13.98
N SER A 101 15.28 8.65 14.50
CA SER A 101 15.36 9.04 15.90
C SER A 101 14.01 9.54 16.36
N SER A 102 13.74 9.42 17.66
CA SER A 102 12.50 9.91 18.29
C SER A 102 12.37 11.44 18.30
N SER A 103 13.29 12.18 17.66
CA SER A 103 13.34 13.65 17.66
C SER A 103 12.58 14.28 16.49
N GLN A 104 12.26 13.48 15.48
CA GLN A 104 11.52 13.88 14.28
C GLN A 104 10.24 13.06 14.24
N ASN A 105 9.11 13.74 14.47
CA ASN A 105 7.81 13.10 14.66
C ASN A 105 6.93 13.08 13.39
N PHE A 106 7.44 13.67 12.30
CA PHE A 106 6.80 13.79 11.02
C PHE A 106 7.83 13.68 9.89
N PHE A 107 7.42 13.05 8.81
CA PHE A 107 8.15 12.90 7.57
C PHE A 107 7.22 13.26 6.42
N SER A 108 7.72 14.03 5.44
CA SER A 108 7.03 14.22 4.17
C SER A 108 8.03 14.40 3.03
N THR A 109 7.81 13.74 1.90
CA THR A 109 8.59 13.98 0.67
C THR A 109 8.50 15.44 0.20
N ALA A 110 7.40 16.13 0.53
CA ALA A 110 7.19 17.53 0.17
C ALA A 110 8.03 18.52 0.99
N ILE A 111 8.60 18.09 2.13
CA ILE A 111 9.39 18.94 3.04
C ILE A 111 10.84 18.46 3.09
N ASN A 112 11.04 17.14 3.11
CA ASN A 112 12.36 16.55 3.15
C ASN A 112 13.05 16.75 1.79
N PRO A 113 14.36 17.06 1.77
CA PRO A 113 15.09 17.22 0.52
C PRO A 113 15.02 15.95 -0.32
N ASP A 114 14.86 16.15 -1.62
CA ASP A 114 14.90 15.09 -2.60
C ASP A 114 16.21 14.25 -2.53
N PRO A 115 16.16 12.90 -2.53
CA PRO A 115 17.30 12.01 -2.32
C PRO A 115 18.38 11.95 -3.39
N ASN A 116 18.54 12.95 -4.26
CA ASN A 116 19.76 13.19 -5.05
C ASN A 116 19.73 14.57 -5.73
N GLY A 117 18.63 15.30 -5.55
CA GLY A 117 18.32 16.55 -6.21
C GLY A 117 17.50 16.28 -7.45
N ALA A 118 16.46 17.08 -7.64
CA ALA A 118 15.52 16.90 -8.75
C ALA A 118 16.20 16.93 -10.13
N GLY A 119 15.70 16.07 -11.02
CA GLY A 119 16.12 15.96 -12.40
C GLY A 119 17.28 14.98 -12.63
N GLU A 120 17.49 14.01 -11.73
CA GLU A 120 18.40 12.87 -11.91
C GLU A 120 18.01 12.06 -13.16
N PHE A 121 16.70 11.93 -13.40
CA PHE A 121 16.15 11.33 -14.60
C PHE A 121 14.90 12.07 -15.09
N PHE A 122 14.36 11.62 -16.22
CA PHE A 122 13.18 12.25 -16.80
C PHE A 122 11.96 12.15 -15.86
N GLY A 123 11.33 13.30 -15.57
CA GLY A 123 10.13 13.38 -14.74
C GLY A 123 10.39 13.41 -13.24
N ASP A 124 11.63 13.30 -12.78
CA ASP A 124 12.00 13.48 -11.36
C ASP A 124 11.66 14.92 -10.88
N LYS A 125 10.96 15.00 -9.74
CA LYS A 125 10.42 16.18 -9.07
C LYS A 125 10.95 16.25 -7.64
N ALA A 126 11.28 17.47 -7.21
CA ALA A 126 11.88 17.74 -5.90
C ALA A 126 11.03 17.41 -4.65
N ASN A 127 9.75 17.09 -4.80
CA ASN A 127 8.78 17.01 -3.70
C ASN A 127 8.03 15.66 -3.64
N THR A 128 8.46 14.68 -4.42
CA THR A 128 7.92 13.33 -4.49
C THR A 128 9.06 12.33 -4.59
N TRP A 129 8.79 11.06 -4.30
CA TRP A 129 9.68 9.98 -4.71
C TRP A 129 9.24 9.45 -6.07
N ASP A 130 10.19 9.29 -7.00
CA ASP A 130 9.88 9.07 -8.40
C ASP A 130 10.48 7.79 -9.01
N ILE A 131 9.76 7.25 -9.99
CA ILE A 131 10.22 6.11 -10.79
C ILE A 131 9.66 6.16 -12.21
N THR A 132 10.53 5.93 -13.20
CA THR A 132 10.10 5.75 -14.59
C THR A 132 9.28 4.48 -14.74
N LEU A 133 8.22 4.51 -15.55
CA LEU A 133 7.38 3.34 -15.77
C LEU A 133 8.12 2.20 -16.48
N LEU A 134 9.18 2.50 -17.24
CA LEU A 134 10.06 1.48 -17.81
C LEU A 134 10.81 0.71 -16.72
N ALA A 135 11.40 1.41 -15.75
CA ALA A 135 12.08 0.77 -14.62
C ALA A 135 11.10 -0.04 -13.76
N LEU A 136 9.92 0.52 -13.48
CA LEU A 136 8.88 -0.17 -12.72
C LEU A 136 8.39 -1.45 -13.42
N ARG A 137 8.10 -1.39 -14.73
CA ARG A 137 7.67 -2.57 -15.50
C ARG A 137 8.72 -3.68 -15.47
N ASN A 138 9.99 -3.32 -15.65
CA ASN A 138 11.10 -4.28 -15.63
C ASN A 138 11.23 -4.95 -14.25
N TYR A 139 11.03 -4.19 -13.18
CA TYR A 139 11.05 -4.70 -11.81
C TYR A 139 9.87 -5.63 -11.51
N LEU A 140 8.65 -5.24 -11.91
CA LEU A 140 7.44 -6.01 -11.62
C LEU A 140 7.32 -7.30 -12.45
N ALA A 141 8.03 -7.38 -13.59
CA ALA A 141 8.12 -8.57 -14.43
C ALA A 141 6.76 -9.19 -14.82
N GLY A 142 5.73 -8.34 -14.97
CA GLY A 142 4.37 -8.72 -15.38
C GLY A 142 3.39 -9.00 -14.23
N GLU A 143 3.84 -8.96 -12.98
CA GLU A 143 2.96 -9.07 -11.80
C GLU A 143 2.43 -7.70 -11.37
N SER A 144 1.38 -7.68 -10.55
CA SER A 144 0.78 -6.44 -10.03
C SER A 144 1.63 -5.82 -8.91
N MET A 145 1.63 -4.49 -8.83
CA MET A 145 2.37 -3.76 -7.80
C MET A 145 1.67 -3.88 -6.44
N ALA A 146 2.48 -4.09 -5.40
CA ALA A 146 2.06 -3.94 -4.00
C ALA A 146 3.12 -3.14 -3.22
N LEU A 147 2.64 -2.32 -2.29
CA LEU A 147 3.45 -1.57 -1.35
C LEU A 147 3.52 -2.34 -0.04
N PHE A 148 4.72 -2.49 0.50
CA PHE A 148 4.93 -3.14 1.79
C PHE A 148 5.41 -2.12 2.80
N PHE A 149 4.70 -2.06 3.92
CA PHE A 149 5.01 -1.13 5.00
C PHE A 149 5.29 -1.91 6.29
N ASN A 150 6.46 -1.67 6.87
CA ASN A 150 6.77 -2.13 8.23
C ASN A 150 6.40 -1.02 9.24
N ASN A 151 5.43 -1.30 10.09
CA ASN A 151 5.16 -0.42 11.21
C ASN A 151 6.13 -0.76 12.35
N ASN A 152 6.98 0.22 12.69
CA ASN A 152 8.04 0.07 13.68
C ASN A 152 8.03 1.22 14.68
N ASN A 153 6.88 1.45 15.30
CA ASN A 153 6.73 2.50 16.31
C ASN A 153 7.13 2.01 17.72
N ASN A 154 7.03 2.86 18.74
CA ASN A 154 7.32 2.45 20.12
C ASN A 154 6.26 1.45 20.62
N ASN A 155 6.67 0.43 21.37
CA ASN A 155 5.72 -0.49 21.99
C ASN A 155 4.99 0.17 23.19
N GLY A 156 3.71 -0.17 23.37
CA GLY A 156 2.82 0.43 24.38
C GLY A 156 1.54 0.98 23.76
N GLY A 157 0.50 1.23 24.57
CA GLY A 157 -0.87 1.54 24.13
C GLY A 157 -0.98 2.47 22.92
N ASN A 158 -0.99 3.78 23.16
CA ASN A 158 -1.08 4.81 22.12
C ASN A 158 0.19 5.01 21.29
N LEU A 159 1.30 4.38 21.67
CA LEU A 159 2.60 4.59 21.06
C LEU A 159 2.84 3.67 19.84
N GLN A 160 2.02 2.64 19.67
CA GLN A 160 2.10 1.63 18.60
C GLN A 160 1.39 2.04 17.31
N SER A 161 0.67 3.16 17.30
CA SER A 161 0.01 3.70 16.11
C SER A 161 0.80 4.84 15.48
N LEU A 162 0.62 5.03 14.17
CA LEU A 162 1.24 6.04 13.34
C LEU A 162 0.18 6.60 12.39
N ALA A 163 0.25 7.90 12.08
CA ALA A 163 -0.54 8.49 11.01
C ALA A 163 0.20 8.33 9.67
N ALA A 164 -0.50 7.83 8.65
CA ALA A 164 0.04 7.66 7.31
C ALA A 164 -0.92 8.20 6.25
N TRP A 165 -0.37 8.86 5.24
CA TRP A 165 -1.09 9.29 4.05
C TRP A 165 -0.13 9.21 2.86
N ALA A 166 -0.64 8.88 1.67
CA ALA A 166 0.15 8.94 0.46
C ALA A 166 -0.70 9.28 -0.77
N GLN A 167 -0.08 9.89 -1.76
CA GLN A 167 -0.66 10.16 -3.07
C GLN A 167 0.28 9.69 -4.18
N PHE A 168 -0.26 8.92 -5.11
CA PHE A 168 0.44 8.38 -6.26
C PHE A 168 -0.06 9.09 -7.50
N GLU A 169 0.83 9.73 -8.25
CA GLU A 169 0.52 10.41 -9.51
C GLU A 169 1.30 9.76 -10.65
N VAL A 170 0.66 9.56 -11.81
CA VAL A 170 1.36 9.14 -13.04
C VAL A 170 1.29 10.27 -14.06
N THR A 171 2.44 10.69 -14.60
CA THR A 171 2.53 11.73 -15.63
C THR A 171 3.25 11.27 -16.90
N ASP A 172 2.99 11.96 -18.02
CA ASP A 172 3.75 11.82 -19.25
C ASP A 172 4.87 12.88 -19.36
N ASN A 173 5.59 12.88 -20.49
CA ASN A 173 6.71 13.77 -20.68
C ASN A 173 6.38 15.25 -20.90
N ASN A 174 5.12 15.58 -21.10
CA ASN A 174 4.64 16.96 -21.18
C ASN A 174 4.13 17.45 -19.82
N GLY A 175 4.22 16.61 -18.77
CA GLY A 175 3.66 16.88 -17.45
C GLY A 175 2.15 16.69 -17.40
N ASN A 176 1.53 16.05 -18.40
CA ASN A 176 0.11 15.72 -18.32
C ASN A 176 -0.09 14.61 -17.29
N ARG A 177 -1.07 14.78 -16.41
CA ARG A 177 -1.49 13.75 -15.44
C ARG A 177 -2.37 12.71 -16.11
N LEU A 178 -2.01 11.43 -15.95
CA LEU A 178 -2.77 10.27 -16.44
C LEU A 178 -3.64 9.65 -15.35
N GLY A 179 -3.21 9.75 -14.10
CA GLY A 179 -3.93 9.22 -12.95
C GLY A 179 -3.37 9.79 -11.66
N ILE A 180 -4.24 9.84 -10.64
CA ILE A 180 -3.88 10.23 -9.29
C ILE A 180 -4.72 9.43 -8.30
N PHE A 181 -4.07 8.91 -7.26
CA PHE A 181 -4.64 7.94 -6.35
C PHE A 181 -4.19 8.22 -4.93
N ASP A 182 -5.11 8.31 -3.97
CA ASP A 182 -4.83 8.64 -2.58
C ASP A 182 -5.06 7.44 -1.65
N PHE A 183 -4.03 7.12 -0.85
CA PHE A 183 -4.18 6.31 0.35
C PHE A 183 -4.64 7.22 1.48
N THR A 184 -5.95 7.24 1.71
CA THR A 184 -6.59 8.24 2.59
C THR A 184 -7.69 7.64 3.45
N ASN A 185 -7.85 8.23 4.63
CA ASN A 185 -8.96 7.99 5.54
C ASN A 185 -10.25 8.73 5.12
N ASN A 186 -10.17 9.55 4.05
CA ASN A 186 -11.28 10.26 3.40
C ASN A 186 -12.17 11.03 4.39
N GLY A 187 -11.52 11.85 5.23
CA GLY A 187 -12.16 12.64 6.27
C GLY A 187 -12.83 11.84 7.39
N GLY A 188 -12.56 10.54 7.52
CA GLY A 188 -13.04 9.70 8.61
C GLY A 188 -12.39 10.00 9.96
N ALA A 189 -12.89 9.38 11.02
CA ALA A 189 -12.27 9.46 12.33
C ALA A 189 -10.89 8.78 12.34
N TYR A 190 -9.96 9.32 13.11
CA TYR A 190 -8.64 8.72 13.36
C TYR A 190 -8.77 7.64 14.45
N ASP A 191 -9.27 6.47 14.06
CA ASP A 191 -9.57 5.36 14.97
C ASP A 191 -9.41 4.02 14.21
N LEU A 192 -9.53 2.89 14.91
CA LEU A 192 -9.59 1.57 14.29
C LEU A 192 -10.86 1.44 13.45
N ILE A 193 -10.78 0.71 12.33
CA ILE A 193 -11.94 0.41 11.47
C ILE A 193 -13.11 -0.20 12.27
N SER A 194 -12.81 -1.03 13.26
CA SER A 194 -13.80 -1.66 14.12
C SER A 194 -14.50 -0.69 15.08
N GLN A 195 -13.93 0.50 15.30
CA GLN A 195 -14.42 1.52 16.24
C GLN A 195 -14.99 2.74 15.52
N GLY A 196 -15.25 2.64 14.20
CA GLY A 196 -15.76 3.75 13.40
C GLY A 196 -14.66 4.66 12.85
N GLY A 197 -13.39 4.22 12.91
CA GLY A 197 -12.32 4.78 12.10
C GLY A 197 -12.66 4.70 10.62
N GLY A 198 -12.01 5.54 9.81
CA GLY A 198 -12.28 5.54 8.38
C GLY A 198 -11.81 4.25 7.69
N GLY A 199 -12.06 4.22 6.38
CA GLY A 199 -11.95 3.03 5.55
C GLY A 199 -13.19 2.14 5.61
N GLN A 200 -13.23 1.12 4.75
CA GLN A 200 -14.32 0.14 4.71
C GLN A 200 -13.77 -1.28 4.59
N PHE A 201 -14.14 -2.15 5.53
CA PHE A 201 -13.76 -3.56 5.47
C PHE A 201 -14.38 -4.22 4.23
N LEU A 202 -13.54 -4.83 3.39
CA LEU A 202 -13.92 -5.34 2.07
C LEU A 202 -14.64 -4.29 1.19
N GLY A 203 -14.20 -3.04 1.29
CA GLY A 203 -14.74 -1.94 0.50
C GLY A 203 -14.41 -2.03 -0.99
N ASP A 204 -14.95 -1.06 -1.72
CA ASP A 204 -14.73 -0.85 -3.15
C ASP A 204 -13.87 0.41 -3.36
N PRO A 205 -12.63 0.30 -3.87
CA PRO A 205 -11.76 1.46 -4.09
C PRO A 205 -12.35 2.43 -5.12
N THR A 206 -13.15 1.94 -6.08
CA THR A 206 -13.75 2.79 -7.13
C THR A 206 -14.85 3.73 -6.62
N ALA A 207 -15.24 3.59 -5.35
CA ALA A 207 -16.16 4.50 -4.68
C ALA A 207 -15.49 5.82 -4.25
N TYR A 208 -14.17 5.90 -4.32
CA TYR A 208 -13.39 7.11 -4.08
C TYR A 208 -12.86 7.69 -5.39
N THR A 209 -12.58 8.98 -5.41
CA THR A 209 -11.91 9.63 -6.55
C THR A 209 -11.02 10.72 -5.99
N SER A 210 -9.71 10.55 -6.18
CA SER A 210 -8.75 11.57 -5.77
C SER A 210 -9.00 12.89 -6.52
N THR A 211 -8.93 13.99 -5.77
CA THR A 211 -8.93 15.35 -6.33
C THR A 211 -7.52 15.84 -6.65
N GLY A 212 -6.49 15.08 -6.23
CA GLY A 212 -5.10 15.52 -6.22
C GLY A 212 -4.78 16.60 -5.19
N ALA A 213 -5.69 16.88 -4.27
CA ALA A 213 -5.39 17.71 -3.12
C ALA A 213 -4.52 16.95 -2.11
N GLY A 214 -3.75 17.68 -1.30
CA GLY A 214 -3.08 17.11 -0.13
C GLY A 214 -4.10 16.71 0.96
N PRO A 215 -3.65 16.02 2.03
CA PRO A 215 -4.55 15.50 3.04
C PRO A 215 -5.27 16.60 3.81
N LEU A 216 -6.55 16.36 4.11
CA LEU A 216 -7.24 17.03 5.20
C LEU A 216 -6.52 16.70 6.52
N ILE A 217 -5.83 17.69 7.08
CA ILE A 217 -5.22 17.59 8.41
C ILE A 217 -6.31 17.26 9.43
N GLY A 218 -7.28 18.17 9.62
CA GLY A 218 -8.44 17.93 10.46
C GLY A 218 -8.11 17.64 11.93
N ASN A 219 -8.82 16.69 12.54
CA ASN A 219 -8.65 16.25 13.93
C ASN A 219 -9.03 14.76 14.10
N ASN A 220 -9.14 14.28 15.35
CA ASN A 220 -9.48 12.88 15.61
C ASN A 220 -10.86 12.45 15.10
N SER A 221 -11.79 13.38 14.90
CA SER A 221 -13.13 13.10 14.39
C SER A 221 -13.22 13.15 12.86
N SER A 222 -12.25 13.79 12.20
CA SER A 222 -12.20 13.88 10.74
C SER A 222 -10.78 14.23 10.28
N THR A 223 -10.12 13.32 9.58
CA THR A 223 -8.78 13.50 8.98
C THR A 223 -8.61 12.55 7.79
N ASP A 224 -7.70 12.88 6.86
CA ASP A 224 -7.29 12.00 5.77
C ASP A 224 -6.13 11.07 6.13
N TYR A 225 -5.49 11.28 7.27
CA TYR A 225 -4.44 10.38 7.75
C TYR A 225 -5.04 9.06 8.22
N VAL A 226 -4.57 7.97 7.63
CA VAL A 226 -4.92 6.60 8.01
C VAL A 226 -4.16 6.21 9.28
N LEU A 227 -4.85 5.52 10.19
CA LEU A 227 -4.24 4.93 11.38
C LEU A 227 -3.53 3.63 10.98
N ALA A 228 -2.20 3.65 10.98
CA ALA A 228 -1.37 2.47 10.86
C ALA A 228 -0.99 1.97 12.26
N GLY A 229 -1.47 0.78 12.64
CA GLY A 229 -1.13 0.14 13.92
C GLY A 229 -2.35 -0.18 14.77
N GLY A 230 -2.10 -0.34 16.07
CA GLY A 230 -3.11 -0.64 17.07
C GLY A 230 -3.43 -2.13 17.26
N PRO A 231 -3.96 -2.48 18.45
CA PRO A 231 -4.40 -3.84 18.76
C PRO A 231 -5.73 -4.16 18.06
N ILE A 232 -5.70 -4.92 16.96
CA ILE A 232 -6.93 -5.30 16.23
C ILE A 232 -7.46 -6.62 16.78
N CYS A 233 -8.70 -6.63 17.28
CA CYS A 233 -9.41 -7.85 17.65
C CYS A 233 -10.27 -8.36 16.48
N LEU A 234 -10.52 -9.66 16.45
CA LEU A 234 -11.15 -10.32 15.31
C LEU A 234 -12.31 -11.20 15.76
N ASP A 235 -13.28 -11.32 14.86
CA ASP A 235 -14.21 -12.44 14.75
C ASP A 235 -13.73 -13.33 13.59
N THR A 236 -13.27 -14.53 13.92
CA THR A 236 -12.73 -15.52 12.97
C THR A 236 -13.75 -16.60 12.59
N THR A 237 -14.94 -16.59 13.19
CA THR A 237 -15.95 -17.65 13.03
C THR A 237 -17.15 -17.24 12.19
N SER A 238 -17.41 -15.93 12.05
CA SER A 238 -18.60 -15.43 11.35
C SER A 238 -18.48 -15.31 9.83
N ALA A 239 -17.27 -15.40 9.26
CA ALA A 239 -17.06 -15.26 7.82
C ALA A 239 -15.86 -16.05 7.29
N ALA A 240 -15.72 -16.10 5.96
CA ALA A 240 -14.59 -16.72 5.28
C ALA A 240 -13.26 -16.01 5.55
N VAL A 241 -13.30 -14.74 5.99
CA VAL A 241 -12.14 -13.94 6.38
C VAL A 241 -12.36 -13.38 7.79
N PRO A 242 -11.33 -13.29 8.65
CA PRO A 242 -11.41 -12.63 9.94
C PRO A 242 -11.89 -11.19 9.81
N ILE A 243 -12.93 -10.85 10.57
CA ILE A 243 -13.57 -9.53 10.57
C ILE A 243 -13.01 -8.74 11.74
N PRO A 244 -12.49 -7.51 11.53
CA PRO A 244 -12.15 -6.60 12.62
C PRO A 244 -13.38 -6.28 13.47
N VAL A 245 -13.28 -6.46 14.78
CA VAL A 245 -14.33 -6.13 15.76
C VAL A 245 -13.74 -5.38 16.94
N PRO A 246 -14.53 -4.55 17.64
CA PRO A 246 -14.08 -3.95 18.90
C PRO A 246 -13.55 -5.00 19.87
N CYS A 247 -12.48 -4.69 20.60
CA CYS A 247 -11.87 -5.65 21.52
C CYS A 247 -12.74 -5.98 22.75
N ASP A 248 -13.76 -5.18 23.02
CA ASP A 248 -14.82 -5.38 24.02
C ASP A 248 -16.10 -6.02 23.43
N SER A 249 -16.13 -6.29 22.13
CA SER A 249 -17.26 -6.94 21.45
C SER A 249 -17.47 -8.38 21.93
N PRO A 250 -18.71 -8.84 22.12
CA PRO A 250 -19.00 -10.24 22.40
C PRO A 250 -18.70 -11.17 21.20
N LEU A 251 -18.52 -10.62 20.00
CA LEU A 251 -18.16 -11.38 18.78
C LEU A 251 -16.66 -11.66 18.69
N LYS A 252 -15.84 -11.00 19.51
CA LYS A 252 -14.39 -11.23 19.54
C LYS A 252 -14.11 -12.68 19.96
N ASP A 253 -13.38 -13.39 19.11
CA ASP A 253 -12.86 -14.73 19.39
C ASP A 253 -11.32 -14.82 19.28
N PHE A 254 -10.67 -13.79 18.72
CA PHE A 254 -9.21 -13.73 18.58
C PHE A 254 -8.64 -12.32 18.81
N GLY A 255 -7.37 -12.27 19.19
CA GLY A 255 -6.59 -11.04 19.32
C GLY A 255 -6.52 -10.48 20.75
N PRO A 256 -5.89 -9.30 20.91
CA PRO A 256 -5.50 -8.38 19.84
C PRO A 256 -4.28 -8.83 19.02
N VAL A 257 -4.30 -8.54 17.72
CA VAL A 257 -3.18 -8.70 16.79
C VAL A 257 -2.35 -7.43 16.76
N ASN A 258 -1.07 -7.54 17.13
CA ASN A 258 -0.13 -6.43 17.07
C ASN A 258 0.40 -6.25 15.65
N HIS A 259 0.40 -5.00 15.18
CA HIS A 259 0.96 -4.61 13.87
C HIS A 259 2.30 -3.88 13.98
N ASN A 260 2.73 -3.53 15.19
CA ASN A 260 4.08 -3.04 15.42
C ASN A 260 5.07 -4.22 15.43
N LEU A 261 5.45 -4.69 14.24
CA LEU A 261 6.31 -5.86 14.04
C LEU A 261 7.80 -5.53 14.05
N GLY A 262 8.14 -4.26 14.26
CA GLY A 262 9.50 -3.78 14.21
C GLY A 262 10.08 -3.74 12.80
N SER A 263 11.39 -3.59 12.69
CA SER A 263 12.10 -3.55 11.40
C SER A 263 12.21 -4.91 10.71
N ASN A 264 11.70 -5.99 11.31
CA ASN A 264 11.94 -7.35 10.82
C ASN A 264 11.02 -7.74 9.66
N ALA A 265 9.79 -7.23 9.63
CA ALA A 265 8.77 -7.68 8.68
C ALA A 265 7.80 -6.57 8.31
N ALA A 266 7.28 -6.61 7.08
CA ALA A 266 6.14 -5.79 6.71
C ALA A 266 4.90 -6.22 7.51
N ALA A 267 4.17 -5.24 8.03
CA ALA A 267 2.89 -5.46 8.70
C ALA A 267 1.72 -5.38 7.71
N TYR A 268 1.88 -4.59 6.65
CA TYR A 268 0.84 -4.34 5.66
C TYR A 268 1.36 -4.59 4.25
N ALA A 269 0.49 -5.15 3.42
CA ALA A 269 0.58 -5.05 1.96
C ALA A 269 -0.56 -4.15 1.49
N VAL A 270 -0.24 -3.07 0.77
CA VAL A 270 -1.20 -2.08 0.29
C VAL A 270 -1.18 -2.09 -1.24
N VAL A 271 -2.36 -2.24 -1.83
CA VAL A 271 -2.56 -2.40 -3.27
C VAL A 271 -3.51 -1.31 -3.75
N ALA A 272 -3.20 -0.61 -4.84
CA ALA A 272 -4.15 0.26 -5.54
C ALA A 272 -4.63 -0.43 -6.82
N PRO A 273 -5.85 -1.00 -6.84
CA PRO A 273 -6.36 -1.69 -8.03
C PRO A 273 -6.45 -0.77 -9.25
N GLU A 274 -6.89 0.47 -9.09
CA GLU A 274 -7.05 1.41 -10.21
C GLU A 274 -5.69 1.89 -10.76
N LEU A 275 -4.71 2.14 -9.89
CA LEU A 275 -3.32 2.39 -10.32
C LEU A 275 -2.75 1.18 -11.06
N ASN A 276 -2.93 -0.03 -10.53
CA ASN A 276 -2.47 -1.25 -11.19
C ASN A 276 -3.13 -1.46 -12.56
N ALA A 277 -4.41 -1.13 -12.71
CA ALA A 277 -5.09 -1.15 -14.00
C ALA A 277 -4.51 -0.13 -14.98
N LEU A 278 -4.22 1.09 -14.54
CA LEU A 278 -3.54 2.11 -15.34
C LEU A 278 -2.15 1.65 -15.77
N LEU A 279 -1.33 1.15 -14.84
CA LEU A 279 0.01 0.65 -15.09
C LEU A 279 0.00 -0.52 -16.08
N LYS A 280 -0.91 -1.48 -15.91
CA LYS A 280 -1.08 -2.62 -16.82
C LYS A 280 -1.35 -2.16 -18.26
N ASN A 281 -2.17 -1.13 -18.44
CA ASN A 281 -2.44 -0.56 -19.75
C ASN A 281 -1.19 0.14 -20.32
N LEU A 282 -0.50 0.97 -19.53
CA LEU A 282 0.70 1.68 -19.97
C LEU A 282 1.87 0.75 -20.29
N PHE A 283 2.00 -0.37 -19.57
CA PHE A 283 3.08 -1.34 -19.78
C PHE A 283 2.98 -2.08 -21.12
N THR A 284 1.86 -1.94 -21.84
CA THR A 284 1.69 -2.44 -23.22
C THR A 284 2.43 -1.59 -24.27
N LEU A 285 2.84 -0.37 -23.92
CA LEU A 285 3.63 0.50 -24.78
C LEU A 285 5.04 -0.06 -25.01
N ASP A 286 5.66 0.32 -26.13
CA ASP A 286 7.07 0.03 -26.38
C ASP A 286 7.97 0.77 -25.37
N ASP A 287 9.19 0.25 -25.19
CA ASP A 287 10.15 0.76 -24.20
C ASP A 287 10.49 2.23 -24.39
N ALA A 288 10.57 2.69 -25.64
CA ALA A 288 10.95 4.07 -25.96
C ALA A 288 9.85 5.05 -25.57
N LEU A 289 8.59 4.68 -25.76
CA LEU A 289 7.44 5.45 -25.28
C LEU A 289 7.29 5.36 -23.77
N LEU A 290 7.40 4.15 -23.20
CA LEU A 290 7.19 3.94 -21.76
C LEU A 290 8.19 4.70 -20.88
N ALA A 291 9.42 4.90 -21.37
CA ALA A 291 10.44 5.71 -20.70
C ALA A 291 10.05 7.18 -20.50
N ASN A 292 9.00 7.67 -21.19
CA ASN A 292 8.49 9.05 -21.06
C ASN A 292 7.42 9.20 -19.97
N TYR A 293 7.13 8.15 -19.21
CA TYR A 293 6.15 8.18 -18.14
C TYR A 293 6.82 7.96 -16.79
N THR A 294 6.38 8.70 -15.79
CA THR A 294 6.92 8.64 -14.43
C THR A 294 5.78 8.52 -13.43
N MET A 295 5.97 7.69 -12.42
CA MET A 295 5.12 7.61 -11.24
C MET A 295 5.79 8.38 -10.11
N HIS A 296 5.01 9.21 -9.43
CA HIS A 296 5.41 10.07 -8.34
C HIS A 296 4.67 9.69 -7.06
N VAL A 297 5.34 9.80 -5.92
CA VAL A 297 4.78 9.46 -4.62
C VAL A 297 4.99 10.62 -3.64
N ASP A 298 3.91 11.28 -3.22
CA ASP A 298 3.91 12.12 -2.01
C ASP A 298 3.60 11.21 -0.83
N LEU A 299 4.55 11.03 0.08
CA LEU A 299 4.40 10.21 1.28
C LEU A 299 4.46 11.10 2.52
N ARG A 300 3.51 10.90 3.44
CA ARG A 300 3.47 11.60 4.73
C ARG A 300 3.26 10.62 5.87
N LEU A 301 4.15 10.66 6.85
CA LEU A 301 4.12 9.79 8.02
C LEU A 301 4.31 10.63 9.28
N GLY A 302 3.56 10.32 10.33
CA GLY A 302 3.76 10.96 11.63
C GLY A 302 2.75 12.07 11.94
N CYS A 303 3.01 12.82 13.01
CA CYS A 303 2.13 13.93 13.37
C CYS A 303 2.51 15.18 12.58
N ASP A 304 1.78 15.42 11.49
CA ASP A 304 1.87 16.64 10.69
C ASP A 304 1.95 17.90 11.58
N PRO A 305 2.92 18.81 11.38
CA PRO A 305 3.06 20.03 12.16
C PRO A 305 1.80 20.91 12.19
N GLN A 306 0.89 20.74 11.23
CA GLN A 306 -0.39 21.42 11.19
C GLN A 306 -1.42 20.86 12.18
N PHE A 307 -1.23 19.65 12.72
CA PHE A 307 -2.06 19.12 13.82
C PHE A 307 -1.79 19.84 15.14
N GLY A 308 -0.52 20.10 15.45
CA GLY A 308 -0.08 20.63 16.74
C GLY A 308 1.39 20.32 17.02
N ALA A 309 1.82 20.62 18.24
CA ALA A 309 3.15 20.27 18.71
C ALA A 309 3.26 18.76 19.00
N VAL A 310 4.48 18.22 18.94
CA VAL A 310 4.79 16.78 19.13
C VAL A 310 4.16 16.17 20.40
N ASN A 311 4.07 16.97 21.46
CA ASN A 311 3.58 16.55 22.78
C ASN A 311 2.07 16.82 22.98
N ASP A 312 1.39 17.40 22.00
CA ASP A 312 -0.03 17.64 22.08
C ASP A 312 -0.81 16.31 22.05
N GLU A 313 -1.98 16.29 22.69
CA GLU A 313 -2.84 15.10 22.73
C GLU A 313 -3.16 14.55 21.34
N ILE A 314 -3.36 15.43 20.35
CA ILE A 314 -3.67 15.03 18.98
C ILE A 314 -2.54 14.23 18.30
N CYS A 315 -1.29 14.45 18.74
CA CYS A 315 -0.09 13.78 18.26
C CYS A 315 0.28 12.57 19.11
N THR A 316 0.20 12.70 20.43
CA THR A 316 0.59 11.64 21.36
C THR A 316 -0.49 10.56 21.49
N GLY A 317 -1.77 10.94 21.45
CA GLY A 317 -2.90 10.05 21.65
C GLY A 317 -3.00 9.48 23.07
N ALA A 318 -2.43 10.15 24.07
CA ALA A 318 -2.38 9.66 25.45
C ALA A 318 -3.79 9.47 26.05
N THR A 319 -4.76 10.26 25.59
CA THR A 319 -6.17 10.19 25.99
C THR A 319 -7.01 9.50 24.92
N SER A 320 -6.79 9.79 23.63
CA SER A 320 -7.55 9.21 22.52
C SER A 320 -7.20 7.76 22.22
N GLY A 321 -6.12 7.24 22.79
CA GLY A 321 -5.69 5.86 22.66
C GLY A 321 -4.80 5.56 21.45
N PHE A 322 -4.68 6.51 20.50
CA PHE A 322 -3.90 6.35 19.26
C PHE A 322 -3.09 7.60 18.95
N GLY A 323 -1.77 7.48 19.06
CA GLY A 323 -0.83 8.51 18.65
C GLY A 323 -0.63 8.54 17.14
N LYS A 324 -0.31 9.73 16.63
CA LYS A 324 0.05 9.97 15.23
C LYS A 324 1.56 10.01 15.02
N ASN A 325 2.33 10.26 16.07
CA ASN A 325 3.76 10.52 15.97
C ASN A 325 4.55 9.34 15.36
N LEU A 326 5.56 9.72 14.59
CA LEU A 326 6.67 8.84 14.21
C LEU A 326 7.71 8.85 15.33
N ASN A 327 7.71 7.83 16.19
CA ASN A 327 8.39 7.89 17.49
C ASN A 327 9.68 7.07 17.59
N ASN A 328 9.92 6.18 16.64
CA ASN A 328 11.08 5.29 16.64
C ASN A 328 11.88 5.40 15.34
N GLY A 329 11.20 5.66 14.21
CA GLY A 329 11.89 6.14 13.02
C GLY A 329 12.52 5.06 12.14
N TYR A 330 12.00 3.85 12.21
CA TYR A 330 12.53 2.74 11.41
C TYR A 330 11.47 2.16 10.49
N GLU A 331 10.52 3.01 10.10
CA GLU A 331 9.58 2.78 9.02
C GLU A 331 10.31 2.65 7.68
N GLN A 332 9.79 1.78 6.84
CA GLN A 332 10.31 1.40 5.55
C GLN A 332 9.10 1.15 4.65
N LEU A 333 9.13 1.75 3.47
CA LEU A 333 8.13 1.58 2.45
C LEU A 333 8.84 1.11 1.18
N PHE A 334 8.46 -0.06 0.69
CA PHE A 334 9.08 -0.64 -0.49
C PHE A 334 8.05 -1.30 -1.41
N ILE A 335 8.40 -1.36 -2.69
CA ILE A 335 7.58 -1.95 -3.74
C ILE A 335 7.95 -3.42 -3.86
N GLY A 336 6.94 -4.28 -3.93
CA GLY A 336 7.07 -5.65 -4.37
C GLY A 336 5.93 -6.02 -5.30
N THR A 337 5.76 -7.33 -5.51
CA THR A 337 4.73 -7.87 -6.39
C THR A 337 3.70 -8.66 -5.59
N ALA A 338 2.43 -8.55 -5.96
CA ALA A 338 1.36 -9.33 -5.35
C ALA A 338 0.44 -9.91 -6.40
N ARG A 339 -0.12 -11.08 -6.07
CA ARG A 339 -1.34 -11.60 -6.70
C ARG A 339 -2.51 -11.31 -5.79
N PHE A 340 -3.60 -10.85 -6.38
CA PHE A 340 -4.88 -10.64 -5.73
C PHE A 340 -5.96 -10.83 -6.78
N SER A 341 -7.18 -11.15 -6.34
CA SER A 341 -8.29 -11.31 -7.27
C SER A 341 -8.72 -9.92 -7.76
N ASP A 342 -8.48 -9.62 -9.04
CA ASP A 342 -9.06 -8.46 -9.73
C ASP A 342 -10.61 -8.56 -9.80
N ASP A 343 -11.15 -9.77 -9.67
CA ASP A 343 -12.56 -10.11 -9.90
C ASP A 343 -13.31 -10.58 -8.65
N ARG A 344 -13.30 -9.80 -7.55
CA ARG A 344 -14.41 -9.99 -6.58
C ARG A 344 -15.63 -9.27 -7.12
N PRO A 345 -16.72 -9.97 -7.50
CA PRO A 345 -17.99 -9.29 -7.67
C PRO A 345 -18.31 -8.58 -6.34
N PRO A 346 -18.91 -7.37 -6.36
CA PRO A 346 -19.41 -6.77 -5.14
C PRO A 346 -20.26 -7.83 -4.43
N VAL A 347 -20.01 -8.03 -3.14
CA VAL A 347 -20.74 -8.94 -2.26
C VAL A 347 -22.19 -8.99 -2.74
N ASP A 348 -22.71 -10.17 -3.08
CA ASP A 348 -24.06 -10.38 -3.62
C ASP A 348 -25.12 -9.67 -2.75
N VAL A 349 -25.34 -8.39 -2.99
CA VAL A 349 -26.56 -7.70 -2.59
C VAL A 349 -27.54 -8.11 -3.68
N PRO A 350 -28.65 -8.81 -3.35
CA PRO A 350 -29.60 -9.26 -4.35
C PRO A 350 -30.07 -8.06 -5.17
N VAL A 351 -29.59 -7.98 -6.42
CA VAL A 351 -29.91 -6.88 -7.32
C VAL A 351 -31.43 -6.90 -7.52
N PRO A 352 -32.15 -5.76 -7.46
CA PRO A 352 -33.62 -5.71 -7.52
C PRO A 352 -34.24 -6.44 -8.72
N ALA A 353 -33.45 -6.70 -9.77
CA ALA A 353 -33.85 -7.51 -10.92
C ALA A 353 -34.25 -8.95 -10.55
N VAL A 354 -33.62 -9.57 -9.54
CA VAL A 354 -33.97 -10.93 -9.08
C VAL A 354 -35.27 -10.92 -8.27
N LEU A 355 -35.50 -9.88 -7.46
CA LEU A 355 -36.80 -9.67 -6.78
C LEU A 355 -37.94 -9.40 -7.77
N PHE A 356 -37.66 -8.74 -8.90
CA PHE A 356 -38.65 -8.53 -9.95
C PHE A 356 -39.01 -9.83 -10.70
N LEU A 357 -38.05 -10.75 -10.88
CA LEU A 357 -38.32 -12.07 -11.46
C LEU A 357 -39.14 -12.98 -10.52
N PHE A 358 -38.89 -12.94 -9.20
CA PHE A 358 -39.73 -13.66 -8.24
C PHE A 358 -41.14 -13.05 -8.09
N GLY A 359 -41.25 -11.72 -8.16
CA GLY A 359 -42.55 -11.02 -8.10
C GLY A 359 -43.43 -11.27 -9.31
N THR A 360 -42.85 -11.38 -10.51
CA THR A 360 -43.60 -11.65 -11.75
C THR A 360 -43.98 -13.14 -11.90
N GLY A 361 -43.15 -14.07 -11.40
CA GLY A 361 -43.49 -15.50 -11.36
C GLY A 361 -44.72 -15.84 -10.50
N LEU A 362 -44.88 -15.18 -9.35
CA LEU A 362 -46.03 -15.38 -8.45
C LEU A 362 -47.32 -14.74 -8.98
N LEU A 363 -47.23 -13.64 -9.74
CA LEU A 363 -48.39 -13.01 -10.39
C LEU A 363 -48.90 -13.82 -11.59
N ILE A 364 -48.03 -14.52 -12.31
CA ILE A 364 -48.41 -15.41 -13.42
C ILE A 364 -49.06 -16.69 -12.89
N MET A 365 -48.58 -17.26 -11.78
CA MET A 365 -49.20 -18.47 -11.18
C MET A 365 -50.59 -18.22 -10.57
N ARG A 366 -50.92 -16.99 -10.16
CA ARG A 366 -52.28 -16.66 -9.69
C ARG A 366 -53.31 -16.57 -10.82
N ARG A 367 -52.88 -16.35 -12.08
CA ARG A 367 -53.78 -16.27 -13.24
C ARG A 367 -54.15 -17.63 -13.87
N PHE A 368 -53.47 -18.72 -13.46
CA PHE A 368 -53.75 -20.07 -13.95
C PHE A 368 -54.47 -20.99 -12.95
N SER A 369 -54.84 -20.49 -11.75
CA SER A 369 -55.51 -21.28 -10.70
C SER A 369 -56.99 -20.94 -10.51
N THR A 370 -57.70 -20.50 -11.56
CA THR A 370 -59.17 -20.44 -11.55
C THR A 370 -59.72 -21.09 -12.81
N LYS A 371 -60.00 -22.39 -12.71
CA LYS A 371 -61.15 -23.04 -13.33
C LYS A 371 -61.97 -23.67 -12.23
#